data_AF-A0A7W2KC09-F1
#
_entry.id   AF-A0A7W2KC09-F1
#
_cell.length_a   1.000
_cell.length_b   1.000
_cell.length_c   1.000
_cell.angle_alpha   90.00
_cell.angle_beta   90.00
_cell.angle_gamma   90.00
#
_symmetry.space_group_name_H-M   'P 1'
#
loop_
_entity.id
_entity.type
_entity.pdbx_description
1 polymer ?
#
loop_
_entity_poly.entity_id
_entity_poly.type
_entity_poly.pdbx_seq_one_letter_code
_entity_poly.pdbx_strand_id
1 'polypeptide(L)'
;MQGKDTLPALSKNQGALTQTMIEMIEIIEHAIDREMERDASPAGLANASVIALCQVLGGTAVYLPRPTALKRLERDRLIFKAFREGVPMAETLKKHKICSQTYYSIIKAQRRSSRLLTSATGNEND
;
A
#
# COMPACT_ATOMS: atom_id res chain seq x y z
N MET A 1 2.75 21.09 -37.61
CA MET A 1 1.52 20.85 -36.81
C MET A 1 1.59 19.41 -36.33
N GLN A 2 2.31 19.11 -35.25
CA GLN A 2 1.78 18.87 -33.90
C GLN A 2 0.43 18.12 -33.87
N GLY A 3 0.50 16.85 -33.49
CA GLY A 3 -0.57 16.05 -32.93
C GLY A 3 0.06 14.98 -32.04
N LYS A 4 0.39 15.35 -30.80
CA LYS A 4 0.88 14.41 -29.79
C LYS A 4 -0.28 13.51 -29.41
N ASP A 5 -0.19 12.22 -29.72
CA ASP A 5 -1.03 11.19 -29.14
C ASP A 5 -0.74 11.10 -27.63
N THR A 6 -1.43 11.94 -26.87
CA THR A 6 -1.52 11.83 -25.41
C THR A 6 -2.27 10.56 -25.06
N LEU A 7 -1.52 9.54 -24.64
CA LEU A 7 -2.00 8.36 -23.94
C LEU A 7 -3.03 8.77 -22.86
N PRO A 8 -4.24 8.20 -22.84
CA PRO A 8 -5.25 8.55 -21.85
C PRO A 8 -4.76 8.16 -20.44
N ALA A 9 -4.85 9.13 -19.54
CA ALA A 9 -4.37 9.06 -18.17
C ALA A 9 -4.99 7.89 -17.39
N LEU A 10 -4.11 7.07 -16.79
CA LEU A 10 -4.40 6.07 -15.76
C LEU A 10 -5.05 6.74 -14.52
N SER A 11 -6.36 7.01 -14.54
CA SER A 11 -7.02 7.73 -13.43
C SER A 11 -8.22 7.03 -12.78
N LYS A 12 -8.44 5.73 -13.00
CA LYS A 12 -9.64 5.05 -12.45
C LYS A 12 -9.43 3.95 -11.41
N ASN A 13 -8.21 3.60 -11.00
CA ASN A 13 -8.02 2.49 -10.04
C ASN A 13 -6.95 2.71 -8.95
N GLN A 14 -6.79 3.94 -8.47
CA GLN A 14 -5.81 4.23 -7.39
C GLN A 14 -6.17 3.54 -6.05
N GLY A 15 -7.46 3.29 -5.79
CA GLY A 15 -7.93 2.55 -4.61
C GLY A 15 -7.59 1.05 -4.68
N ALA A 16 -7.87 0.41 -5.82
CA ALA A 16 -7.51 -0.99 -6.04
C ALA A 16 -6.00 -1.23 -5.98
N LEU A 17 -5.19 -0.28 -6.47
CA LEU A 17 -3.73 -0.36 -6.46
C LEU A 17 -3.12 -0.26 -5.05
N THR A 18 -3.65 0.64 -4.23
CA THR A 18 -3.16 0.79 -2.84
C THR A 18 -3.55 -0.40 -1.97
N GLN A 19 -4.70 -0.99 -2.25
CA GLN A 19 -5.17 -2.23 -1.64
C GLN A 19 -4.26 -3.42 -2.00
N THR A 20 -3.94 -3.61 -3.29
CA THR A 20 -3.03 -4.69 -3.73
C THR A 20 -1.62 -4.58 -3.14
N MET A 21 -1.14 -3.36 -2.88
CA MET A 21 0.19 -3.14 -2.29
C MET A 21 0.28 -3.53 -0.82
N ILE A 22 -0.75 -3.22 -0.05
CA ILE A 22 -0.84 -3.60 1.35
C ILE A 22 -0.98 -5.12 1.44
N GLU A 23 -1.86 -5.71 0.61
CA GLU A 23 -2.04 -7.15 0.52
C GLU A 23 -0.74 -7.87 0.16
N MET A 24 0.03 -7.39 -0.83
CA MET A 24 1.33 -7.98 -1.17
C MET A 24 2.31 -7.98 0.01
N ILE A 25 2.37 -6.90 0.78
CA ILE A 25 3.26 -6.83 1.96
C ILE A 25 2.78 -7.81 3.03
N GLU A 26 1.48 -7.83 3.34
CA GLU A 26 0.92 -8.71 4.37
C GLU A 26 1.08 -10.19 4.02
N ILE A 27 0.93 -10.57 2.74
CA ILE A 27 1.18 -11.93 2.26
C ILE A 27 2.64 -12.33 2.47
N ILE A 28 3.58 -11.43 2.15
CA ILE A 28 5.02 -11.68 2.32
C ILE A 28 5.38 -11.75 3.79
N GLU A 29 4.91 -10.82 4.62
CA GLU A 29 5.14 -10.80 6.07
C GLU A 29 4.66 -12.12 6.70
N HIS A 30 3.44 -12.54 6.38
CA HIS A 30 2.90 -13.81 6.89
C HIS A 30 3.72 -15.03 6.44
N ALA A 31 4.18 -15.05 5.19
CA ALA A 31 5.01 -16.14 4.68
C ALA A 31 6.39 -16.17 5.37
N ILE A 32 6.98 -15.00 5.64
CA ILE A 32 8.25 -14.88 6.34
C ILE A 32 8.11 -15.33 7.79
N ASP A 33 7.11 -14.84 8.53
CA ASP A 33 6.87 -15.19 9.93
C ASP A 33 6.74 -16.72 10.09
N ARG A 34 5.93 -17.35 9.22
CA ARG A 34 5.72 -18.81 9.25
C ARG A 34 7.00 -19.61 9.00
N GLU A 35 7.88 -19.16 8.12
CA GLU A 35 9.13 -19.87 7.83
C GLU A 35 10.26 -19.51 8.80
N MET A 36 10.22 -18.33 9.43
CA MET A 36 11.12 -17.98 10.54
C MET A 36 10.89 -18.88 11.76
N GLU A 37 9.65 -19.26 12.06
CA GLU A 37 9.33 -20.28 13.08
C GLU A 37 9.96 -21.66 12.79
N ARG A 38 10.46 -21.89 11.57
CA ARG A 38 11.07 -23.14 11.11
C ARG A 38 12.58 -23.01 10.90
N ASP A 39 13.20 -21.94 11.42
CA ASP A 39 14.62 -21.63 11.25
C ASP A 39 15.08 -21.66 9.78
N ALA A 40 14.21 -21.20 8.86
CA ALA A 40 14.50 -21.23 7.43
C ALA A 40 15.70 -20.34 7.06
N SER A 41 16.51 -20.82 6.11
CA SER A 41 17.61 -20.02 5.53
C SER A 41 17.06 -18.81 4.75
N PRO A 42 17.88 -17.78 4.47
CA PRO A 42 17.47 -16.64 3.65
C PRO A 42 16.91 -17.03 2.27
N ALA A 43 17.46 -18.10 1.67
CA ALA A 43 16.95 -18.65 0.42
C ALA A 43 15.57 -19.31 0.62
N GLY A 44 15.35 -19.98 1.74
CA GLY A 44 14.05 -20.54 2.13
C GLY A 44 12.98 -19.46 2.29
N LEU A 45 13.31 -18.37 2.98
CA LEU A 45 12.41 -17.21 3.15
C LEU A 45 12.05 -16.57 1.80
N ALA A 46 13.03 -16.37 0.92
CA ALA A 46 12.80 -15.81 -0.41
C ALA A 46 11.86 -16.70 -1.25
N ASN A 47 12.11 -18.02 -1.26
CA ASN A 47 11.27 -18.97 -1.98
C ASN A 47 9.84 -18.99 -1.44
N ALA A 48 9.66 -19.04 -0.12
CA ALA A 48 8.35 -19.03 0.51
C ALA A 48 7.57 -17.74 0.21
N SER A 49 8.25 -16.60 0.22
CA SER A 49 7.66 -15.30 -0.12
C SER A 49 7.12 -15.27 -1.56
N VAL A 50 7.90 -15.78 -2.52
CA VAL A 50 7.48 -15.86 -3.93
C VAL A 50 6.31 -16.83 -4.11
N ILE A 51 6.35 -18.00 -3.45
CA ILE A 51 5.27 -18.97 -3.50
C ILE A 51 3.97 -18.37 -2.94
N ALA A 52 4.02 -17.68 -1.80
CA ALA A 52 2.86 -17.06 -1.19
C ALA A 52 2.23 -15.99 -2.10
N LEU A 53 3.05 -15.14 -2.74
CA LEU A 53 2.57 -14.19 -3.74
C LEU A 53 1.88 -14.89 -4.93
N CYS A 54 2.49 -15.94 -5.47
CA CYS A 54 1.89 -16.69 -6.58
C CYS A 54 0.60 -17.42 -6.18
N GLN A 55 0.43 -17.83 -4.92
CA GLN A 55 -0.80 -18.47 -4.44
C GLN A 55 -1.99 -17.51 -4.42
N VAL A 56 -1.75 -16.24 -4.10
CA VAL A 56 -2.83 -15.24 -4.00
C VAL A 56 -3.04 -14.47 -5.30
N LEU A 57 -1.97 -14.10 -6.00
CA LEU A 57 -2.01 -13.23 -7.17
C LEU A 57 -1.83 -13.98 -8.49
N GLY A 58 -1.45 -15.27 -8.44
CA GLY A 58 -1.22 -16.09 -9.62
C GLY A 58 -2.49 -16.27 -10.46
N GLY A 59 -2.29 -16.51 -11.76
CA GLY A 59 -3.39 -16.74 -12.70
C GLY A 59 -4.08 -15.46 -13.22
N THR A 60 -3.69 -14.28 -12.74
CA THR A 60 -4.21 -13.00 -13.23
C THR A 60 -3.08 -12.01 -13.52
N ALA A 61 -3.34 -11.07 -14.44
CA ALA A 61 -2.41 -9.99 -14.74
C ALA A 61 -2.53 -8.89 -13.67
N VAL A 62 -1.56 -8.84 -12.76
CA VAL A 62 -1.48 -7.81 -11.71
C VAL A 62 -0.41 -6.79 -12.05
N TYR A 63 -0.74 -5.51 -11.92
CA TYR A 63 0.24 -4.43 -12.10
C TYR A 63 1.14 -4.34 -10.86
N LEU A 64 2.45 -4.54 -11.04
CA LEU A 64 3.43 -4.22 -10.03
C LEU A 64 3.75 -2.71 -10.02
N PRO A 65 3.54 -2.02 -8.90
CA PRO A 65 3.79 -0.59 -8.80
C PRO A 65 5.28 -0.26 -8.83
N ARG A 66 5.58 0.94 -9.32
CA ARG A 66 6.94 1.47 -9.29
C ARG A 66 7.39 1.67 -7.82
N PRO A 67 8.69 1.50 -7.51
CA PRO A 67 9.21 1.68 -6.16
C PRO A 67 8.92 3.07 -5.56
N THR A 68 8.83 4.11 -6.41
CA THR A 68 8.49 5.47 -5.99
C THR A 68 7.06 5.58 -5.44
N ALA A 69 6.11 4.84 -6.03
CA ALA A 69 4.74 4.78 -5.53
C ALA A 69 4.68 4.05 -4.18
N LEU A 70 5.44 2.96 -4.03
CA LEU A 70 5.53 2.19 -2.79
C LEU A 70 6.09 3.02 -1.63
N LYS A 71 7.24 3.67 -1.84
CA LYS A 71 7.83 4.57 -0.83
C LYS A 71 6.90 5.71 -0.43
N ARG A 72 6.13 6.23 -1.39
CA ARG A 72 5.13 7.26 -1.11
C ARG A 72 4.00 6.71 -0.24
N LEU A 73 3.46 5.55 -0.57
CA LEU A 73 2.38 4.91 0.19
C LEU A 73 2.83 4.62 1.63
N GLU A 74 4.03 4.06 1.80
CA GLU A 74 4.63 3.79 3.10
C GLU A 74 4.78 5.06 3.93
N ARG A 75 5.35 6.13 3.34
CA ARG A 75 5.44 7.44 3.99
C ARG A 75 4.07 7.94 4.42
N ASP A 76 3.09 7.86 3.54
CA ASP A 76 1.73 8.36 3.80
C ASP A 76 1.05 7.53 4.92
N ARG A 77 1.31 6.22 5.00
CA ARG A 77 0.88 5.34 6.10
C ARG A 77 1.52 5.73 7.43
N LEU A 78 2.83 5.99 7.45
CA LEU A 78 3.55 6.40 8.65
C LEU A 78 3.05 7.75 9.19
N ILE A 79 2.79 8.71 8.29
CA ILE A 79 2.21 10.01 8.66
C ILE A 79 0.81 9.84 9.26
N PHE A 80 -0.03 9.00 8.66
CA PHE A 80 -1.36 8.74 9.19
C PHE A 80 -1.33 8.01 10.54
N LYS A 81 -0.38 7.09 10.74
CA LYS A 81 -0.13 6.46 12.04
C LYS A 81 0.25 7.49 13.10
N ALA A 82 1.22 8.36 12.81
CA ALA A 82 1.63 9.43 13.73
C ALA A 82 0.47 10.39 14.07
N PHE A 83 -0.38 10.71 13.08
CA PHE A 83 -1.61 11.47 13.32
C PHE A 83 -2.57 10.75 14.29
N ARG A 84 -2.76 9.44 14.15
CA ARG A 84 -3.61 8.64 15.05
C ARG A 84 -3.05 8.53 16.46
N GLU A 85 -1.73 8.53 16.60
CA GLU A 85 -1.02 8.51 17.88
C GLU A 85 -0.95 9.90 18.54
N GLY A 86 -1.50 10.95 17.91
CA GLY A 86 -1.53 12.29 18.48
C GLY A 86 -0.20 13.05 18.40
N VAL A 87 0.74 12.59 17.57
CA VAL A 87 2.04 13.27 17.37
C VAL A 87 1.81 14.69 16.84
N PRO A 88 2.49 15.72 17.38
CA PRO A 88 2.33 17.09 16.91
C PRO A 88 2.59 17.22 15.40
N MET A 89 1.70 17.95 14.72
CA MET A 89 1.80 18.18 13.27
C MET A 89 3.17 18.76 12.89
N ALA A 90 3.65 19.76 13.64
CA ALA A 90 4.93 20.42 13.37
C ALA A 90 6.12 19.43 13.35
N GLU A 91 6.10 18.44 14.25
CA GLU A 91 7.12 17.39 14.30
C GLU A 91 7.04 16.49 13.07
N THR A 92 5.82 16.09 12.69
CA THR A 92 5.59 15.25 11.50
C THR A 92 6.01 15.94 10.21
N LEU A 93 5.71 17.25 10.05
CA LEU A 93 6.13 18.04 8.90
C LEU A 93 7.66 18.10 8.77
N LYS A 94 8.35 18.34 9.89
CA LYS A 94 9.82 18.41 9.95
C LYS A 94 10.46 17.07 9.62
N LYS A 95 9.97 15.98 10.23
CA LYS A 95 10.49 14.62 10.04
C LYS A 95 10.36 14.15 8.59
N HIS A 96 9.21 14.36 7.98
CA HIS A 96 8.91 13.86 6.64
C HIS A 96 9.20 14.87 5.51
N LYS A 97 9.65 16.09 5.85
CA LYS A 97 9.95 17.18 4.90
C LYS A 97 8.79 17.46 3.94
N ILE A 98 7.59 17.60 4.49
CA ILE A 98 6.36 17.88 3.74
C ILE A 98 5.72 19.20 4.18
N CYS A 99 4.89 19.79 3.33
CA CYS A 99 4.12 20.97 3.68
C CYS A 99 2.79 20.59 4.35
N SER A 100 2.20 21.55 5.07
CA SER A 100 0.91 21.40 5.76
C SER A 100 -0.21 20.93 4.83
N GLN A 101 -0.21 21.40 3.58
CA GLN A 101 -1.21 20.99 2.59
C GLN A 101 -1.11 19.50 2.25
N THR A 102 0.12 18.99 2.10
CA THR A 102 0.35 17.55 1.86
C THR A 102 -0.05 16.71 3.06
N TYR A 103 0.21 17.19 4.28
CA TYR A 103 -0.19 16.49 5.50
C TYR A 103 -1.71 16.29 5.57
N TYR A 104 -2.50 17.35 5.36
CA TYR A 104 -3.95 17.24 5.36
C TYR A 104 -4.50 16.43 4.18
N SER A 105 -3.88 16.51 3.01
CA SER A 105 -4.31 15.70 1.86
C SER A 105 -4.11 14.20 2.09
N ILE A 106 -3.01 13.82 2.75
CA ILE A 106 -2.74 12.44 3.17
C ILE A 106 -3.82 11.96 4.16
N ILE A 107 -4.11 12.73 5.21
CA ILE A 107 -5.13 12.36 6.20
C ILE A 107 -6.50 12.20 5.53
N LYS A 108 -6.87 13.11 4.63
CA LYS A 108 -8.13 13.04 3.87
C LYS A 108 -8.19 11.80 2.99
N ALA A 109 -7.10 11.48 2.29
CA ALA A 109 -7.01 10.30 1.42
C ALA A 109 -7.16 9.01 2.24
N GLN A 110 -6.43 8.87 3.35
CA GLN A 110 -6.49 7.68 4.21
C GLN A 110 -7.87 7.49 4.84
N ARG A 111 -8.53 8.55 5.32
CA ARG A 111 -9.92 8.48 5.81
C ARG A 111 -10.92 8.05 4.73
N ARG A 112 -10.66 8.35 3.46
CA ARG A 112 -11.51 7.90 2.35
C ARG A 112 -11.30 6.40 2.09
N SER A 113 -10.05 5.93 2.06
CA SER A 113 -9.73 4.52 1.90
C SER A 113 -10.32 3.67 3.04
N SER A 114 -10.10 4.05 4.30
CA SER A 114 -10.65 3.30 5.45
C SER A 114 -12.17 3.16 5.41
N ARG A 115 -12.90 4.19 4.95
CA ARG A 115 -14.36 4.12 4.81
C ARG A 115 -14.81 3.17 3.71
N LEU A 116 -14.08 3.13 2.59
CA LEU A 116 -14.39 2.22 1.49
C LEU A 116 -14.16 0.75 1.87
N LEU A 117 -13.13 0.47 2.69
CA LEU A 117 -12.91 -0.87 3.22
C LEU A 117 -14.07 -1.35 4.11
N THR A 118 -14.55 -0.51 5.05
CA THR A 118 -15.67 -0.89 5.93
C THR A 118 -16.97 -1.14 5.15
N SER A 119 -17.20 -0.42 4.04
CA SER A 119 -18.37 -0.67 3.19
C SER A 119 -18.24 -1.91 2.30
N ALA A 120 -17.02 -2.36 1.97
CA ALA A 120 -16.80 -3.55 1.15
C ALA A 120 -16.91 -4.85 1.97
N THR A 121 -16.47 -4.84 3.24
CA THR A 121 -16.59 -5.99 4.15
C THR A 121 -17.97 -6.14 4.79
N GLY A 122 -18.89 -5.19 4.56
CA GLY A 122 -20.22 -5.15 5.16
C GLY A 122 -21.33 -5.77 4.31
N ASN A 123 -21.02 -6.48 3.23
CA ASN A 123 -22.02 -6.93 2.24
C ASN A 123 -22.00 -8.44 1.96
N GLU A 124 -21.56 -9.26 2.93
CA GLU A 124 -21.59 -10.74 2.86
C GLU A 124 -22.47 -11.39 3.94
N ASN A 125 -23.53 -10.71 4.40
CA ASN A 125 -24.58 -11.35 5.21
C ASN A 125 -25.95 -10.84 4.76
N ASP A 126 -26.48 -11.43 3.71
CA ASP A 126 -27.93 -11.61 3.47
C ASP A 126 -28.14 -12.83 2.56
#